data_AF-A0A915UQI5-F1
#
_entry.id   AF-A0A915UQI5-F1
#
_cell.length_a   1.000
_cell.length_b   1.000
_cell.length_c   1.000
_cell.angle_alpha   90.00
_cell.angle_beta   90.00
_cell.angle_gamma   90.00
#
_symmetry.space_group_name_H-M   'P 1'
#
loop_
_entity.id
_entity.type
_entity.pdbx_description
1 polymer ?
#
loop_
_entity_poly.entity_id
_entity_poly.type
_entity_poly.pdbx_seq_one_letter_code
_entity_poly.pdbx_strand_id
1 'polypeptide(L)'
;MRLGRLIALALVVFGLFAFIWFYERKQPTTEELQERQGKLFPTMETEKVQTLVLHNAHGEFEFKKEGDSWQLTRPVKDQANQGAVSGLLSQLANLKAERTLPRSEVKLADYGLEKPERWVQAADAAGHTFKVSFGSELPLGNTAAALTDGSQVFLVSKWILSDLDKDLAGWRSNELLSFFTSDVNALTVVGPSGRWAAARAGNGWQLTEPFADLAEREEVEGVLADLSGARIKEFLDQGFDLKALGLEAPRFTVTLVRKEGSPLTLAFGQERDKEGARQVACRRGERVFWVDASATSNLAKEPAAFRSGKLLQFSTWQVDKLELERGQEKVTLERKEGVWRSNQGEVDSGPVFSRLNTLSELKVLAFDQLEPSGEPLGRVHLVGQEGLDVTASFYPGSKPEEALAVVKGRPKALAVDKAKVEEVLSGLKELAKPKPTPTPAK
;
A
#
# COMPACT_ATOMS: atom_id res chain seq x y z
N MET A 1 12.91 63.33 14.96
CA MET A 1 13.46 62.99 13.62
C MET A 1 13.90 61.53 13.44
N ARG A 2 14.03 60.70 14.49
CA ARG A 2 14.55 59.32 14.35
C ARG A 2 13.48 58.26 13.99
N LEU A 3 12.25 58.40 14.50
CA LEU A 3 11.19 57.39 14.29
C LEU A 3 10.61 57.38 12.87
N GLY A 4 10.35 58.55 12.27
CA GLY A 4 9.85 58.63 10.89
C GLY A 4 10.82 58.09 9.83
N ARG A 5 12.13 58.25 10.06
CA ARG A 5 13.17 57.64 9.20
C ARG A 5 13.21 56.12 9.34
N LEU A 6 13.01 55.58 10.56
CA LEU A 6 12.94 54.14 10.79
C LEU A 6 11.70 53.51 10.12
N ILE A 7 10.55 54.18 10.17
CA ILE A 7 9.33 53.70 9.50
C ILE A 7 9.48 53.73 7.97
N ALA A 8 10.04 54.82 7.42
CA ALA A 8 10.32 54.90 5.99
C ALA A 8 11.32 53.81 5.54
N LEU A 9 12.36 53.54 6.34
CA LEU A 9 13.31 52.47 6.05
C LEU A 9 12.65 51.08 6.10
N ALA A 10 11.80 50.83 7.09
CA ALA A 10 11.07 49.58 7.22
C ALA A 10 10.12 49.33 6.04
N LEU A 11 9.44 50.37 5.55
CA LEU A 11 8.59 50.27 4.35
C LEU A 11 9.39 49.99 3.08
N VAL A 12 10.58 50.58 2.93
CA VAL A 12 11.48 50.28 1.81
C VAL A 12 11.98 48.85 1.88
N VAL A 13 12.39 48.37 3.06
CA VAL A 13 12.82 46.97 3.26
C VAL A 13 11.68 46.01 2.99
N PHE A 14 10.47 46.30 3.44
CA PHE A 14 9.30 45.45 3.19
C PHE A 14 8.90 45.46 1.72
N GLY A 15 8.99 46.62 1.04
CA GLY A 15 8.76 46.74 -0.39
C GLY A 15 9.80 45.97 -1.22
N LEU A 16 11.07 46.05 -0.84
CA LEU A 16 12.15 45.26 -1.46
C LEU A 16 11.96 43.76 -1.20
N PHE A 17 11.61 43.38 0.02
CA PHE A 17 11.30 41.98 0.35
C PHE A 17 10.12 41.45 -0.46
N ALA A 18 9.03 42.22 -0.57
CA ALA A 18 7.87 41.87 -1.39
C ALA A 18 8.24 41.78 -2.88
N PHE A 19 9.07 42.68 -3.38
CA PHE A 19 9.56 42.66 -4.76
C PHE A 19 10.44 41.42 -5.04
N ILE A 20 11.40 41.10 -4.17
CA ILE A 20 12.23 39.90 -4.26
C ILE A 20 11.36 38.64 -4.21
N TRP A 21 10.43 38.57 -3.26
CA TRP A 21 9.60 37.38 -3.04
C TRP A 21 8.58 37.14 -4.16
N PHE A 22 7.98 38.19 -4.73
CA PHE A 22 6.99 38.05 -5.82
C PHE A 22 7.59 38.09 -7.23
N TYR A 23 8.67 38.83 -7.44
CA TYR A 23 9.21 39.12 -8.77
C TYR A 23 10.47 38.31 -9.06
N GLU A 24 11.43 38.29 -8.13
CA GLU A 24 12.70 37.57 -8.31
C GLU A 24 12.51 36.05 -8.20
N ARG A 25 11.61 35.58 -7.31
CA ARG A 25 11.21 34.15 -7.27
C ARG A 25 10.57 33.64 -8.57
N LYS A 26 10.05 34.53 -9.43
CA LYS A 26 9.48 34.18 -10.74
C LYS A 26 10.47 34.31 -11.88
N GLN A 27 11.63 34.91 -11.67
CA GLN A 27 12.69 35.00 -12.67
C GLN A 27 13.65 33.83 -12.52
N PRO A 28 14.01 33.15 -13.64
CA PRO A 28 14.91 32.03 -13.56
C PRO A 28 16.31 32.47 -13.10
N THR A 29 16.92 31.70 -12.21
CA THR A 29 18.26 31.99 -11.67
C THR A 29 19.33 31.85 -12.75
N THR A 30 20.54 32.37 -12.51
CA THR A 30 21.68 32.23 -13.43
C THR A 30 22.02 30.76 -13.72
N GLU A 31 21.87 29.87 -12.72
CA GLU A 31 22.06 28.43 -12.86
C GLU A 31 20.95 27.79 -13.70
N GLU A 32 19.68 28.16 -13.48
CA GLU A 32 18.55 27.68 -14.29
C GLU A 32 18.65 28.13 -15.76
N LEU A 33 19.16 29.33 -16.02
CA LEU A 33 19.43 29.84 -17.38
C LEU A 33 20.54 29.04 -18.07
N GLN A 34 21.59 28.65 -17.34
CA GLN A 34 22.65 27.77 -17.85
C GLN A 34 22.14 26.34 -18.10
N GLU A 35 21.29 25.80 -17.23
CA GLU A 35 20.68 24.48 -17.43
C GLU A 35 19.74 24.44 -18.64
N ARG A 36 19.02 25.53 -18.90
CA ARG A 36 18.14 25.68 -20.07
C ARG A 36 18.91 25.83 -21.39
N GLN A 37 20.18 26.22 -21.34
CA GLN A 37 20.98 26.46 -22.53
C GLN A 37 21.13 25.18 -23.37
N GLY A 38 20.74 25.26 -24.64
CA GLY A 38 20.85 24.17 -25.60
C GLY A 38 19.77 23.08 -25.48
N LYS A 39 18.84 23.16 -24.51
CA LYS A 39 17.70 22.23 -24.43
C LYS A 39 16.72 22.50 -25.57
N LEU A 40 16.13 21.42 -26.12
CA LEU A 40 15.07 21.52 -27.13
C LEU A 40 13.77 22.05 -26.52
N PHE A 41 13.48 21.70 -25.26
CA PHE A 41 12.27 22.11 -24.54
C PHE A 41 12.60 22.76 -23.19
N PRO A 42 13.16 23.98 -23.16
CA PRO A 42 13.64 24.62 -21.94
C PRO A 42 12.53 25.00 -20.94
N THR A 43 11.28 25.01 -21.38
CA THR A 43 10.10 25.32 -20.57
C THR A 43 9.30 24.09 -20.14
N MET A 44 9.73 22.89 -20.52
CA MET A 44 9.00 21.68 -20.16
C MET A 44 9.24 21.30 -18.71
N GLU A 45 8.19 21.36 -17.91
CA GLU A 45 8.16 20.90 -16.52
C GLU A 45 7.45 19.53 -16.47
N THR A 46 8.20 18.45 -16.26
CA THR A 46 7.70 17.07 -16.35
C THR A 46 6.51 16.80 -15.41
N GLU A 47 6.48 17.43 -14.24
CA GLU A 47 5.42 17.30 -13.24
C GLU A 47 4.07 17.86 -13.73
N LYS A 48 4.11 18.88 -14.59
CA LYS A 48 2.92 19.54 -15.17
C LYS A 48 2.37 18.82 -16.40
N VAL A 49 3.11 17.86 -16.97
CA VAL A 49 2.67 17.08 -18.13
C VAL A 49 1.50 16.19 -17.73
N GLN A 50 0.43 16.23 -18.54
CA GLN A 50 -0.82 15.50 -18.31
C GLN A 50 -1.06 14.41 -19.36
N THR A 51 -0.55 14.59 -20.57
CA THR A 51 -0.68 13.61 -21.66
C THR A 51 0.65 13.40 -22.34
N LEU A 52 0.89 12.16 -22.74
CA LEU A 52 2.04 11.75 -23.54
C LEU A 52 1.53 10.86 -24.66
N VAL A 53 1.91 11.15 -25.89
CA VAL A 53 1.66 10.30 -27.05
C VAL A 53 3.00 10.01 -27.70
N LEU A 54 3.27 8.75 -27.99
CA LEU A 54 4.47 8.36 -28.71
C LEU A 54 4.14 7.35 -29.80
N HIS A 55 4.94 7.37 -30.85
CA HIS A 55 4.86 6.44 -31.95
C HIS A 55 6.25 5.88 -32.24
N ASN A 56 6.32 4.59 -32.50
CA ASN A 56 7.54 3.87 -32.86
C ASN A 56 7.20 2.68 -33.78
N ALA A 57 8.18 1.80 -34.02
CA ALA A 57 8.02 0.60 -34.85
C ALA A 57 6.98 -0.41 -34.30
N HIS A 58 6.62 -0.33 -33.02
CA HIS A 58 5.62 -1.17 -32.35
C HIS A 58 4.21 -0.58 -32.34
N GLY A 59 4.03 0.65 -32.85
CA GLY A 59 2.74 1.32 -32.96
C GLY A 59 2.68 2.63 -32.19
N GLU A 60 1.45 3.07 -31.92
CA GLU A 60 1.15 4.30 -31.19
C GLU A 60 0.66 3.99 -29.78
N PHE A 61 1.19 4.72 -28.80
CA PHE A 61 0.84 4.59 -27.40
C PHE A 61 0.42 5.94 -26.85
N GLU A 62 -0.74 5.97 -26.21
CA GLU A 62 -1.28 7.17 -25.58
C GLU A 62 -1.37 6.98 -24.07
N PHE A 63 -0.81 7.93 -23.33
CA PHE A 63 -0.82 7.95 -21.89
C PHE A 63 -1.49 9.21 -21.37
N LYS A 64 -2.24 9.04 -20.28
CA LYS A 64 -2.89 10.12 -19.56
C LYS A 64 -2.61 9.98 -18.08
N LYS A 65 -2.30 11.10 -17.42
CA LYS A 65 -2.14 11.16 -15.97
C LYS A 65 -3.53 11.20 -15.32
N GLU A 66 -3.79 10.27 -14.41
CA GLU A 66 -5.01 10.21 -13.59
C GLU A 66 -4.59 10.27 -12.11
N GLY A 67 -4.87 11.40 -11.46
CA GLY A 67 -4.28 11.71 -10.15
C GLY A 67 -2.76 11.80 -10.28
N ASP A 68 -2.05 10.97 -9.51
CA ASP A 68 -0.58 10.92 -9.53
C ASP A 68 0.00 9.79 -10.41
N SER A 69 -0.85 9.01 -11.08
CA SER A 69 -0.43 7.83 -11.84
C SER A 69 -0.73 7.94 -13.33
N TRP A 70 0.22 7.51 -14.16
CA TRP A 70 0.04 7.38 -15.60
C TRP A 70 -0.78 6.14 -15.96
N GLN A 71 -1.78 6.31 -16.82
CA GLN A 71 -2.56 5.26 -17.43
C GLN A 71 -2.23 5.17 -18.92
N LEU A 72 -2.07 3.95 -19.43
CA LEU A 72 -2.07 3.68 -20.86
C LEU A 72 -3.54 3.67 -21.31
N THR A 73 -3.85 4.43 -22.36
CA THR A 73 -5.22 4.57 -22.90
C THR A 73 -5.36 3.96 -24.29
N ARG A 74 -4.27 3.95 -25.08
CA ARG A 74 -4.17 3.24 -26.37
C ARG A 74 -2.83 2.51 -26.47
N PRO A 75 -2.77 1.34 -27.14
CA PRO A 75 -3.85 0.64 -27.84
C PRO A 75 -4.84 -0.08 -26.90
N VAL A 76 -4.47 -0.29 -25.63
CA VAL A 76 -5.31 -0.91 -24.61
C VAL A 76 -5.33 -0.04 -23.34
N LYS A 77 -6.48 0.03 -22.67
CA LYS A 77 -6.63 0.85 -21.44
C LYS A 77 -6.08 0.17 -20.18
N ASP A 78 -4.80 0.24 -19.87
CA ASP A 78 -4.18 -0.46 -18.72
C ASP A 78 -3.29 0.47 -17.86
N GLN A 79 -2.80 -0.03 -16.72
CA GLN A 79 -1.83 0.72 -15.92
C GLN A 79 -0.50 0.87 -16.67
N ALA A 80 0.01 2.11 -16.77
CA ALA A 80 1.30 2.35 -17.40
C ALA A 80 2.45 2.03 -16.45
N ASN A 81 3.60 1.70 -17.03
CA ASN A 81 4.86 1.64 -16.31
C ASN A 81 5.30 3.07 -15.94
N GLN A 82 5.14 3.44 -14.65
CA GLN A 82 5.45 4.78 -14.16
C GLN A 82 6.91 5.16 -14.37
N GLY A 83 7.83 4.21 -14.20
CA GLY A 83 9.26 4.41 -14.40
C GLY A 83 9.61 4.65 -15.87
N ALA A 84 9.02 3.88 -16.78
CA ALA A 84 9.24 4.05 -18.22
C ALA A 84 8.75 5.42 -18.70
N VAL A 85 7.52 5.82 -18.31
CA VAL A 85 6.93 7.10 -18.70
C VAL A 85 7.72 8.27 -18.11
N SER A 86 8.03 8.23 -16.81
CA SER A 86 8.80 9.30 -16.15
C SER A 86 10.24 9.39 -16.68
N GLY A 87 10.87 8.26 -16.99
CA GLY A 87 12.18 8.21 -17.64
C GLY A 87 12.17 8.90 -19.01
N LEU A 88 11.20 8.59 -19.87
CA LEU A 88 11.07 9.22 -21.18
C LEU A 88 10.81 10.73 -21.08
N LEU A 89 9.90 11.16 -20.19
CA LEU A 89 9.64 12.59 -19.97
C LEU A 89 10.88 13.33 -19.46
N SER A 90 11.65 12.70 -18.57
CA SER A 90 12.89 13.26 -18.04
C SER A 90 13.96 13.39 -19.11
N GLN A 91 14.07 12.43 -20.03
CA GLN A 91 14.98 12.52 -21.17
C GLN A 91 14.56 13.61 -22.15
N LEU A 92 13.28 13.73 -22.47
CA LEU A 92 12.76 14.81 -23.30
C LEU A 92 13.03 16.19 -22.68
N ALA A 93 12.86 16.35 -21.37
CA ALA A 93 13.10 17.61 -20.64
C ALA A 93 14.57 18.02 -20.64
N ASN A 94 15.46 17.03 -20.74
CA ASN A 94 16.90 17.23 -20.72
C ASN A 94 17.57 17.07 -22.09
N LEU A 95 16.77 16.88 -23.15
CA LEU A 95 17.26 16.68 -24.50
C LEU A 95 17.93 17.96 -25.00
N LYS A 96 19.24 17.89 -25.27
CA LYS A 96 20.03 19.02 -25.77
C LYS A 96 20.43 18.83 -27.22
N ALA A 97 20.45 19.93 -27.96
CA ALA A 97 21.02 19.99 -29.30
C ALA A 97 22.56 20.00 -29.18
N GLU A 98 23.20 18.92 -29.60
CA GLU A 98 24.66 18.87 -29.75
C GLU A 98 25.12 19.71 -30.95
N ARG A 99 24.28 19.74 -31.99
CA ARG A 99 24.46 20.59 -33.18
C ARG A 99 23.10 21.00 -33.73
N THR A 100 23.02 22.22 -34.25
CA THR A 100 21.85 22.71 -34.98
C THR A 100 22.20 22.90 -36.44
N LEU A 101 21.39 22.36 -37.33
CA LEU A 101 21.53 22.46 -38.78
C LEU A 101 20.40 23.34 -39.34
N PRO A 102 20.71 24.40 -40.09
CA PRO A 102 19.69 25.22 -40.74
C PRO A 102 18.84 24.39 -41.70
N ARG A 103 17.52 24.58 -41.70
CA ARG A 103 16.60 23.82 -42.55
C ARG A 103 16.90 23.95 -44.05
N SER A 104 17.46 25.09 -44.48
CA SER A 104 17.86 25.36 -45.87
C SER A 104 19.04 24.51 -46.36
N GLU A 105 19.86 24.00 -45.44
CA GLU A 105 21.08 23.25 -45.75
C GLU A 105 20.87 21.74 -45.69
N VAL A 106 19.66 21.29 -45.31
CA VAL A 106 19.36 19.89 -45.01
C VAL A 106 18.19 19.39 -45.85
N LYS A 107 18.33 18.22 -46.46
CA LYS A 107 17.20 17.45 -47.02
C LYS A 107 16.70 16.49 -45.94
N LEU A 108 15.43 16.61 -45.54
CA LEU A 108 14.86 15.78 -44.47
C LEU A 108 14.92 14.27 -44.78
N ALA A 109 14.81 13.91 -46.06
CA ALA A 109 14.94 12.53 -46.52
C ALA A 109 16.29 11.90 -46.13
N ASP A 110 17.39 12.64 -46.26
CA ASP A 110 18.76 12.18 -45.96
C ASP A 110 18.94 11.85 -44.46
N TYR A 111 18.05 12.36 -43.61
CA TYR A 111 18.06 12.17 -42.16
C TYR A 111 16.88 11.31 -41.66
N GLY A 112 16.03 10.78 -42.56
CA GLY A 112 14.84 10.02 -42.16
C GLY A 112 13.73 10.86 -41.51
N LEU A 113 13.75 12.18 -41.71
CA LEU A 113 12.80 13.14 -41.10
C LEU A 113 11.65 13.55 -42.04
N GLU A 114 11.65 13.12 -43.31
CA GLU A 114 10.54 13.38 -44.24
C GLU A 114 9.29 12.56 -43.88
N LYS A 115 9.50 11.33 -43.41
CA LYS A 115 8.46 10.44 -42.86
C LYS A 115 9.00 9.80 -41.58
N PRO A 116 9.00 10.53 -40.46
CA PRO A 116 9.62 10.04 -39.23
C PRO A 116 8.85 8.84 -38.68
N GLU A 117 9.55 7.73 -38.48
CA GLU A 117 8.99 6.50 -37.88
C GLU A 117 8.89 6.58 -36.35
N ARG A 118 9.51 7.60 -35.74
CA ARG A 118 9.51 7.81 -34.29
C ARG A 118 9.18 9.25 -33.96
N TRP A 119 8.21 9.46 -33.09
CA TRP A 119 7.90 10.79 -32.57
C TRP A 119 7.29 10.71 -31.18
N VAL A 120 7.40 11.83 -30.46
CA VAL A 120 6.80 12.02 -29.14
C VAL A 120 6.12 13.36 -29.08
N GLN A 121 4.98 13.40 -28.42
CA GLN A 121 4.25 14.60 -28.09
C GLN A 121 3.81 14.54 -26.61
N ALA A 122 4.33 15.47 -25.81
CA ALA A 122 3.85 15.70 -24.44
C ALA A 122 2.99 16.97 -24.41
N ALA A 123 1.98 17.02 -23.54
CA ALA A 123 1.22 18.24 -23.29
C ALA A 123 1.00 18.47 -21.80
N ASP A 124 1.12 19.72 -21.37
CA ASP A 124 0.87 20.14 -19.99
C ASP A 124 -0.61 20.47 -19.74
N ALA A 125 -0.94 20.73 -18.47
CA ALA A 125 -2.30 21.14 -18.07
C ALA A 125 -2.78 22.46 -18.68
N ALA A 126 -1.86 23.32 -19.14
CA ALA A 126 -2.18 24.59 -19.80
C ALA A 126 -2.35 24.44 -21.33
N GLY A 127 -2.12 23.24 -21.87
CA GLY A 127 -2.22 22.95 -23.30
C GLY A 127 -0.95 23.24 -24.09
N HIS A 128 0.17 23.56 -23.44
CA HIS A 128 1.45 23.69 -24.13
C HIS A 128 1.92 22.32 -24.61
N THR A 129 2.25 22.22 -25.90
CA THR A 129 2.67 20.97 -26.54
C THR A 129 4.15 20.96 -26.83
N PHE A 130 4.82 19.88 -26.45
CA PHE A 130 6.23 19.60 -26.73
C PHE A 130 6.30 18.43 -27.69
N LYS A 131 6.60 18.70 -28.96
CA LYS A 131 6.64 17.68 -30.02
C LYS A 131 8.04 17.58 -30.62
N VAL A 132 8.54 16.36 -30.73
CA VAL A 132 9.78 16.04 -31.44
C VAL A 132 9.60 14.78 -32.26
N SER A 133 10.04 14.84 -33.51
CA SER A 133 10.16 13.70 -34.42
C SER A 133 11.62 13.33 -34.56
N PHE A 134 11.92 12.04 -34.60
CA PHE A 134 13.27 11.52 -34.70
C PHE A 134 13.47 10.83 -36.04
N GLY A 135 14.63 11.10 -36.63
CA GLY A 135 15.10 10.48 -37.85
C GLY A 135 15.99 9.27 -37.58
N SER A 136 16.78 8.89 -38.59
CA SER A 136 17.72 7.78 -38.51
C SER A 136 18.95 8.10 -37.65
N GLU A 137 19.60 7.06 -37.12
CA GLU A 137 20.93 7.19 -36.51
C GLU A 137 21.96 7.62 -37.57
N LEU A 138 22.86 8.53 -37.20
CA LEU A 138 23.91 8.97 -38.11
C LEU A 138 25.13 8.03 -38.03
N PRO A 139 25.75 7.63 -39.18
CA PRO A 139 26.83 6.64 -39.20
C PRO A 139 28.08 7.01 -38.41
N LEU A 140 28.32 8.31 -38.22
CA LEU A 140 29.48 8.86 -37.53
C LEU A 140 29.01 9.64 -36.31
N GLY A 141 29.05 9.00 -35.13
CA GLY A 141 28.78 9.65 -33.85
C GLY A 141 27.69 8.98 -33.01
N ASN A 142 27.43 9.56 -31.84
CA ASN A 142 26.41 9.08 -30.90
C ASN A 142 25.11 9.90 -31.01
N THR A 143 24.76 10.34 -32.22
CA THR A 143 23.67 11.29 -32.47
C THR A 143 22.60 10.76 -33.42
N ALA A 144 21.39 11.29 -33.25
CA ALA A 144 20.24 11.12 -34.12
C ALA A 144 19.72 12.49 -34.55
N ALA A 145 19.10 12.55 -35.74
CA ALA A 145 18.44 13.76 -36.19
C ALA A 145 17.09 13.92 -35.50
N ALA A 146 16.76 15.14 -35.09
CA ALA A 146 15.50 15.49 -34.45
C ALA A 146 14.89 16.75 -35.09
N LEU A 147 13.57 16.78 -35.17
CA LEU A 147 12.78 17.87 -35.75
C LEU A 147 11.64 18.23 -34.80
N THR A 148 11.53 19.49 -34.41
CA THR A 148 10.47 19.98 -33.51
C THR A 148 9.36 20.69 -34.30
N ASP A 149 9.46 22.00 -34.49
CA ASP A 149 8.50 22.87 -35.19
C ASP A 149 8.71 22.94 -36.71
N GLY A 150 9.69 22.20 -37.24
CA GLY A 150 10.04 22.19 -38.66
C GLY A 150 11.04 23.27 -39.09
N SER A 151 11.43 24.18 -38.18
CA SER A 151 12.31 25.32 -38.50
C SER A 151 13.79 24.96 -38.61
N GLN A 152 14.24 23.94 -37.86
CA GLN A 152 15.63 23.53 -37.75
C GLN A 152 15.73 22.02 -37.54
N VAL A 153 16.84 21.42 -37.99
CA VAL A 153 17.19 20.03 -37.67
C VAL A 153 18.24 20.02 -36.56
N PHE A 154 17.96 19.29 -35.49
CA PHE A 154 18.87 19.16 -34.36
C PHE A 154 19.56 17.81 -34.42
N LEU A 155 20.86 17.77 -34.13
CA LEU A 155 21.55 16.53 -33.79
C LEU A 155 21.51 16.40 -32.27
N VAL A 156 20.88 15.34 -31.79
CA VAL A 156 20.68 15.06 -30.37
C VAL A 156 21.25 13.69 -30.04
N SER A 157 21.50 13.42 -28.76
CA SER A 157 22.00 12.12 -28.34
C SER A 157 21.05 10.98 -28.74
N LYS A 158 21.58 9.90 -29.29
CA LYS A 158 20.77 8.76 -29.77
C LYS A 158 20.16 7.92 -28.66
N TRP A 159 20.60 8.06 -27.40
CA TRP A 159 20.09 7.28 -26.26
C TRP A 159 18.57 7.35 -26.10
N ILE A 160 17.96 8.48 -26.48
CA ILE A 160 16.50 8.66 -26.45
C ILE A 160 15.76 7.69 -27.38
N LEU A 161 16.40 7.25 -28.47
CA LEU A 161 15.80 6.29 -29.40
C LEU A 161 15.59 4.93 -28.72
N SER A 162 16.53 4.49 -27.87
CA SER A 162 16.42 3.21 -27.16
C SER A 162 15.26 3.19 -26.17
N ASP A 163 14.97 4.31 -25.51
CA ASP A 163 13.81 4.41 -24.63
C ASP A 163 12.49 4.56 -25.36
N LEU A 164 12.53 5.08 -26.60
CA LEU A 164 11.38 5.10 -27.48
C LEU A 164 11.06 3.75 -28.10
N ASP A 165 12.02 2.85 -28.26
CA ASP A 165 11.87 1.57 -28.97
C ASP A 165 11.22 0.46 -28.12
N LYS A 166 10.48 0.81 -27.05
CA LYS A 166 9.77 -0.17 -26.22
C LYS A 166 8.46 -0.60 -26.87
N ASP A 167 8.12 -1.87 -26.75
CA ASP A 167 6.85 -2.44 -27.17
C ASP A 167 5.73 -2.17 -26.13
N LEU A 168 4.52 -2.68 -26.42
CA LEU A 168 3.37 -2.53 -25.53
C LEU A 168 3.62 -3.10 -24.12
N ALA A 169 4.36 -4.19 -23.99
CA ALA A 169 4.66 -4.77 -22.69
C ALA A 169 5.61 -3.89 -21.88
N GLY A 170 6.62 -3.29 -22.53
CA GLY A 170 7.55 -2.35 -21.89
C GLY A 170 6.89 -1.08 -21.35
N TRP A 171 5.78 -0.66 -21.96
CA TRP A 171 5.01 0.51 -21.51
C TRP A 171 3.94 0.21 -20.45
N ARG A 172 3.60 -1.06 -20.21
CA ARG A 172 2.63 -1.47 -19.18
C ARG A 172 3.30 -1.77 -17.85
N SER A 173 2.58 -1.50 -16.77
CA SER A 173 3.03 -1.89 -15.43
C SER A 173 3.12 -3.41 -15.35
N ASN A 174 4.23 -3.91 -14.82
CA ASN A 174 4.39 -5.32 -14.50
C ASN A 174 3.85 -5.66 -13.10
N GLU A 175 3.23 -4.72 -12.39
CA GLU A 175 2.58 -5.00 -11.11
C GLU A 175 1.16 -5.53 -11.35
N LEU A 176 0.81 -6.67 -10.75
CA LEU A 176 -0.55 -7.20 -10.86
C LEU A 176 -1.57 -6.26 -10.22
N LEU A 177 -1.21 -5.62 -9.11
CA LEU A 177 -2.02 -4.62 -8.44
C LEU A 177 -1.12 -3.55 -7.82
N SER A 178 -1.62 -2.31 -7.80
CA SER A 178 -0.97 -1.19 -7.13
C SER A 178 -1.90 -0.66 -6.04
N PHE A 179 -1.61 -1.01 -4.78
CA PHE A 179 -2.31 -0.54 -3.58
C PHE A 179 -1.43 -0.77 -2.34
N PHE A 180 -1.67 -0.03 -1.26
CA PHE A 180 -1.12 -0.34 0.05
C PHE A 180 -2.07 -1.28 0.80
N THR A 181 -1.54 -2.26 1.53
CA THR A 181 -2.36 -3.20 2.32
C THR A 181 -3.24 -2.50 3.36
N SER A 182 -2.83 -1.31 3.82
CA SER A 182 -3.60 -0.41 4.69
C SER A 182 -4.85 0.17 4.04
N ASP A 183 -4.97 0.12 2.71
CA ASP A 183 -6.10 0.67 1.95
C ASP A 183 -7.19 -0.36 1.67
N VAL A 184 -6.96 -1.61 2.05
CA VAL A 184 -7.95 -2.68 1.93
C VAL A 184 -8.79 -2.72 3.19
N ASN A 185 -10.11 -2.55 3.04
CA ASN A 185 -11.09 -2.60 4.13
C ASN A 185 -11.69 -3.99 4.29
N ALA A 186 -11.85 -4.75 3.21
CA ALA A 186 -12.33 -6.12 3.25
C ALA A 186 -11.73 -6.95 2.12
N LEU A 187 -11.64 -8.25 2.35
CA LEU A 187 -11.18 -9.21 1.37
C LEU A 187 -12.03 -10.49 1.46
N THR A 188 -12.27 -11.10 0.32
CA THR A 188 -12.98 -12.38 0.22
C THR A 188 -12.20 -13.30 -0.69
N VAL A 189 -11.95 -14.53 -0.24
CA VAL A 189 -11.31 -15.57 -1.04
C VAL A 189 -12.27 -16.74 -1.19
N VAL A 190 -12.41 -17.21 -2.41
CA VAL A 190 -13.08 -18.46 -2.76
C VAL A 190 -12.04 -19.36 -3.40
N GLY A 191 -11.85 -20.57 -2.87
CA GLY A 191 -10.91 -21.54 -3.41
C GLY A 191 -11.29 -22.98 -3.05
N PRO A 192 -10.39 -23.95 -3.31
CA PRO A 192 -10.67 -25.37 -3.04
C PRO A 192 -10.89 -25.67 -1.55
N SER A 193 -10.24 -24.91 -0.67
CA SER A 193 -10.37 -25.01 0.79
C SER A 193 -11.66 -24.35 1.33
N GLY A 194 -12.51 -23.83 0.46
CA GLY A 194 -13.76 -23.15 0.79
C GLY A 194 -13.70 -21.64 0.59
N ARG A 195 -14.69 -20.96 1.17
CA ARG A 195 -14.83 -19.51 1.14
C ARG A 195 -14.52 -18.93 2.52
N TRP A 196 -13.74 -17.86 2.55
CA TRP A 196 -13.54 -17.06 3.75
C TRP A 196 -13.52 -15.57 3.40
N ALA A 197 -13.89 -14.75 4.38
CA ALA A 197 -13.91 -13.31 4.23
C ALA A 197 -13.46 -12.63 5.52
N ALA A 198 -12.66 -11.58 5.38
CA ALA A 198 -12.19 -10.75 6.48
C ALA A 198 -12.48 -9.27 6.20
N ALA A 199 -12.80 -8.52 7.24
CA ALA A 199 -13.01 -7.08 7.18
C ALA A 199 -12.27 -6.39 8.33
N ARG A 200 -11.81 -5.17 8.10
CA ARG A 200 -11.24 -4.33 9.16
C ARG A 200 -12.35 -3.91 10.12
N ALA A 201 -12.09 -4.07 11.41
CA ALA A 201 -12.96 -3.63 12.49
C ALA A 201 -12.10 -2.99 13.59
N GLY A 202 -12.27 -1.68 13.79
CA GLY A 202 -11.35 -0.89 14.63
C GLY A 202 -9.92 -1.00 14.10
N ASN A 203 -8.99 -1.42 14.96
CA ASN A 203 -7.56 -1.52 14.64
C ASN A 203 -7.11 -2.92 14.19
N GLY A 204 -8.04 -3.87 14.03
CA GLY A 204 -7.76 -5.26 13.69
C GLY A 204 -8.55 -5.78 12.48
N TRP A 205 -8.25 -7.01 12.11
CA TRP A 205 -9.03 -7.79 11.14
C TRP A 205 -10.00 -8.70 11.90
N GLN A 206 -11.23 -8.82 11.39
CA GLN A 206 -12.22 -9.81 11.84
C GLN A 206 -12.58 -10.71 10.67
N LEU A 207 -12.67 -12.00 10.94
CA LEU A 207 -13.31 -12.95 10.04
C LEU A 207 -14.81 -12.73 10.09
N THR A 208 -15.43 -12.81 8.92
CA THR A 208 -16.89 -12.66 8.72
C THR A 208 -17.49 -13.94 8.14
N GLU A 209 -16.69 -14.72 7.42
CA GLU A 209 -17.08 -16.02 6.87
C GLU A 209 -15.88 -16.99 6.96
N PRO A 210 -16.13 -18.31 7.13
CA PRO A 210 -17.45 -18.93 7.38
C PRO A 210 -17.92 -18.76 8.84
N PHE A 211 -17.06 -18.22 9.71
CA PHE A 211 -17.37 -17.93 11.11
C PHE A 211 -17.04 -16.46 11.39
N ALA A 212 -17.90 -15.78 12.14
CA ALA A 212 -17.59 -14.46 12.68
C ALA A 212 -16.67 -14.62 13.90
N ASP A 213 -15.39 -14.27 13.76
CA ASP A 213 -14.37 -14.41 14.82
C ASP A 213 -13.23 -13.40 14.65
N LEU A 214 -12.33 -13.31 15.63
CA LEU A 214 -11.07 -12.57 15.48
C LEU A 214 -10.22 -13.22 14.39
N ALA A 215 -9.65 -12.39 13.50
CA ALA A 215 -8.76 -12.88 12.45
C ALA A 215 -7.30 -12.81 12.89
N GLU A 216 -6.50 -13.77 12.42
CA GLU A 216 -5.05 -13.72 12.54
C GLU A 216 -4.51 -12.68 11.56
N ARG A 217 -3.90 -11.62 12.11
CA ARG A 217 -3.52 -10.45 11.34
C ARG A 217 -2.47 -10.80 10.29
N GLU A 218 -1.45 -11.55 10.71
CA GLU A 218 -0.33 -11.93 9.85
C GLU A 218 -0.79 -12.77 8.66
N GLU A 219 -1.79 -13.62 8.85
CA GLU A 219 -2.37 -14.47 7.82
C GLU A 219 -3.14 -13.67 6.77
N VAL A 220 -3.99 -12.74 7.22
CA VAL A 220 -4.75 -11.86 6.33
C VAL A 220 -3.81 -10.90 5.58
N GLU A 221 -2.85 -10.29 6.28
CA GLU A 221 -1.88 -9.36 5.68
C GLU A 221 -0.90 -10.08 4.76
N GLY A 222 -0.56 -11.35 5.01
CA GLY A 222 0.24 -12.19 4.12
C GLY A 222 -0.43 -12.40 2.75
N VAL A 223 -1.74 -12.64 2.72
CA VAL A 223 -2.51 -12.71 1.46
C VAL A 223 -2.45 -11.37 0.70
N LEU A 224 -2.63 -10.25 1.39
CA LEU A 224 -2.55 -8.93 0.76
C LEU A 224 -1.13 -8.61 0.26
N ALA A 225 -0.11 -9.03 1.01
CA ALA A 225 1.30 -8.89 0.64
C ALA A 225 1.62 -9.67 -0.64
N ASP A 226 1.20 -10.95 -0.73
CA ASP A 226 1.37 -11.77 -1.94
C ASP A 226 0.76 -11.08 -3.18
N LEU A 227 -0.46 -10.56 -3.06
CA LEU A 227 -1.18 -9.90 -4.15
C LEU A 227 -0.54 -8.57 -4.57
N SER A 228 -0.07 -7.77 -3.62
CA SER A 228 0.63 -6.50 -3.89
C SER A 228 2.05 -6.73 -4.45
N GLY A 229 2.70 -7.83 -4.06
CA GLY A 229 4.02 -8.23 -4.53
C GLY A 229 4.01 -8.94 -5.89
N ALA A 230 2.85 -9.46 -6.32
CA ALA A 230 2.74 -10.23 -7.56
C ALA A 230 3.13 -9.41 -8.80
N ARG A 231 4.02 -9.97 -9.64
CA ARG A 231 4.39 -9.37 -10.93
C ARG A 231 3.80 -10.15 -12.10
N ILE A 232 3.37 -9.42 -13.11
CA ILE A 232 3.00 -9.90 -14.43
C ILE A 232 4.27 -10.29 -15.17
N LYS A 233 4.31 -11.54 -15.65
CA LYS A 233 5.39 -12.09 -16.49
C LYS A 233 5.05 -12.04 -17.97
N GLU A 234 3.77 -12.18 -18.29
CA GLU A 234 3.31 -12.19 -19.67
C GLU A 234 1.89 -11.62 -19.74
N PHE A 235 1.67 -10.73 -20.69
CA PHE A 235 0.35 -10.20 -21.01
C PHE A 235 -0.29 -11.04 -22.11
N LEU A 236 -1.51 -11.50 -21.89
CA LEU A 236 -2.27 -12.27 -22.86
C LEU A 236 -3.34 -11.36 -23.47
N ASP A 237 -2.98 -10.67 -24.56
CA ASP A 237 -3.88 -9.70 -25.20
C ASP A 237 -4.82 -10.34 -26.24
N GLN A 238 -4.40 -11.43 -26.89
CA GLN A 238 -5.19 -12.12 -27.92
C GLN A 238 -4.89 -13.63 -27.94
N GLY A 239 -5.77 -14.42 -28.57
CA GLY A 239 -5.52 -15.83 -28.87
C GLY A 239 -5.47 -16.78 -27.68
N PHE A 240 -5.99 -16.38 -26.51
CA PHE A 240 -6.04 -17.21 -25.31
C PHE A 240 -7.41 -17.88 -25.13
N ASP A 241 -7.40 -19.06 -24.50
CA ASP A 241 -8.60 -19.82 -24.16
C ASP A 241 -8.78 -19.81 -22.63
N LEU A 242 -9.87 -19.20 -22.15
CA LEU A 242 -10.18 -19.08 -20.72
C LEU A 242 -10.38 -20.45 -20.05
N LYS A 243 -10.89 -21.45 -20.76
CA LYS A 243 -11.07 -22.80 -20.24
C LYS A 243 -9.72 -23.50 -20.11
N ALA A 244 -8.85 -23.41 -21.11
CA ALA A 244 -7.50 -23.97 -21.07
C ALA A 244 -6.66 -23.35 -19.95
N LEU A 245 -6.84 -22.05 -19.69
CA LEU A 245 -6.21 -21.34 -18.59
C LEU A 245 -6.86 -21.60 -17.22
N GLY A 246 -8.00 -22.32 -17.16
CA GLY A 246 -8.75 -22.54 -15.93
C GLY A 246 -9.35 -21.26 -15.35
N LEU A 247 -9.68 -20.27 -16.17
CA LEU A 247 -10.28 -18.99 -15.79
C LEU A 247 -11.79 -18.91 -16.04
N GLU A 248 -12.36 -19.87 -16.78
CA GLU A 248 -13.83 -20.09 -16.85
C GLU A 248 -14.37 -20.64 -15.52
N ALA A 249 -13.65 -21.60 -14.92
CA ALA A 249 -13.87 -22.12 -13.58
C ALA A 249 -12.58 -21.89 -12.74
N PRO A 250 -12.38 -20.67 -12.22
CA PRO A 250 -11.14 -20.32 -11.53
C PRO A 250 -10.92 -21.14 -10.26
N ARG A 251 -9.66 -21.57 -10.07
CA ARG A 251 -9.22 -22.27 -8.86
C ARG A 251 -9.34 -21.36 -7.64
N PHE A 252 -8.97 -20.08 -7.78
CA PHE A 252 -9.18 -19.07 -6.75
C PHE A 252 -9.87 -17.83 -7.31
N THR A 253 -10.80 -17.27 -6.55
CA THR A 253 -11.34 -15.93 -6.79
C THR A 253 -11.10 -15.08 -5.56
N VAL A 254 -10.43 -13.93 -5.74
CA VAL A 254 -10.19 -12.97 -4.67
C VAL A 254 -10.91 -11.67 -4.99
N THR A 255 -11.71 -11.17 -4.04
CA THR A 255 -12.35 -9.86 -4.14
C THR A 255 -11.81 -8.95 -3.05
N LEU A 256 -11.31 -7.78 -3.44
CA LEU A 256 -10.79 -6.75 -2.55
C LEU A 256 -11.74 -5.56 -2.55
N VAL A 257 -12.14 -5.12 -1.35
CA VAL A 257 -12.84 -3.85 -1.15
C VAL A 257 -11.85 -2.87 -0.52
N ARG A 258 -11.51 -1.83 -1.27
CA ARG A 258 -10.59 -0.77 -0.84
C ARG A 258 -11.36 0.39 -0.21
N LYS A 259 -10.65 1.31 0.44
CA LYS A 259 -11.21 2.57 0.95
C LYS A 259 -11.90 3.37 -0.14
N GLU A 260 -11.31 3.36 -1.34
CA GLU A 260 -11.80 4.08 -2.50
C GLU A 260 -11.87 3.18 -3.73
N GLY A 261 -12.78 3.52 -4.64
CA GLY A 261 -13.00 2.79 -5.89
C GLY A 261 -13.94 1.60 -5.76
N SER A 262 -14.27 1.00 -6.91
CA SER A 262 -15.09 -0.21 -6.96
C SER A 262 -14.34 -1.42 -6.40
N PRO A 263 -15.06 -2.43 -5.89
CA PRO A 263 -14.49 -3.73 -5.59
C PRO A 263 -13.70 -4.27 -6.78
N LEU A 264 -12.57 -4.89 -6.47
CA LEU A 264 -11.65 -5.43 -7.45
C LEU A 264 -11.64 -6.95 -7.31
N THR A 265 -11.89 -7.65 -8.42
CA THR A 265 -11.87 -9.11 -8.45
C THR A 265 -10.72 -9.63 -9.30
N LEU A 266 -9.97 -10.56 -8.73
CA LEU A 266 -8.96 -11.37 -9.40
C LEU A 266 -9.44 -12.82 -9.46
N ALA A 267 -9.23 -13.46 -10.61
CA ALA A 267 -9.49 -14.89 -10.78
C ALA A 267 -8.17 -15.57 -11.17
N PHE A 268 -7.81 -16.64 -10.48
CA PHE A 268 -6.59 -17.41 -10.70
C PHE A 268 -6.94 -18.81 -11.17
N GLY A 269 -6.29 -19.24 -12.24
CA GLY A 269 -6.54 -20.50 -12.92
C GLY A 269 -5.38 -21.49 -12.78
N GLN A 270 -4.97 -22.06 -13.91
CA GLN A 270 -3.92 -23.07 -13.99
C GLN A 270 -2.53 -22.47 -13.72
N GLU A 271 -1.65 -23.32 -13.21
CA GLU A 271 -0.22 -23.03 -13.05
C GLU A 271 0.58 -23.62 -14.22
N ARG A 272 1.73 -23.01 -14.51
CA ARG A 272 2.73 -23.56 -15.44
C ARG A 272 4.15 -23.27 -14.96
N ASP A 273 5.09 -24.02 -15.49
CA ASP A 273 6.52 -23.71 -15.42
C ASP A 273 6.97 -23.07 -16.73
N LYS A 274 7.58 -21.89 -16.67
CA LYS A 274 8.19 -21.21 -17.83
C LYS A 274 9.43 -20.47 -17.37
N GLU A 275 10.54 -20.62 -18.11
CA GLU A 275 11.81 -19.92 -17.82
C GLU A 275 12.33 -20.14 -16.39
N GLY A 276 12.11 -21.34 -15.83
CA GLY A 276 12.55 -21.68 -14.47
C GLY A 276 11.72 -21.04 -13.36
N ALA A 277 10.61 -20.39 -13.67
CA ALA A 277 9.68 -19.80 -12.71
C ALA A 277 8.29 -20.44 -12.80
N ARG A 278 7.69 -20.68 -11.63
CA ARG A 278 6.28 -21.05 -11.52
C ARG A 278 5.41 -19.82 -11.73
N GLN A 279 4.46 -19.95 -12.64
CA GLN A 279 3.51 -18.89 -12.99
C GLN A 279 2.08 -19.40 -12.82
N VAL A 280 1.15 -18.49 -12.58
CA VAL A 280 -0.29 -18.79 -12.51
C VAL A 280 -1.05 -17.88 -13.48
N ALA A 281 -2.02 -18.43 -14.18
CA ALA A 281 -2.92 -17.66 -15.03
C ALA A 281 -3.81 -16.77 -14.14
N CYS A 282 -3.87 -15.48 -14.42
CA CYS A 282 -4.66 -14.53 -13.65
C CYS A 282 -5.52 -13.67 -14.58
N ARG A 283 -6.77 -13.41 -14.18
CA ARG A 283 -7.68 -12.47 -14.84
C ARG A 283 -7.99 -11.30 -13.90
N ARG A 284 -7.79 -10.08 -14.40
CA ARG A 284 -8.13 -8.80 -13.74
C ARG A 284 -9.05 -8.01 -14.66
N GLY A 285 -10.35 -7.96 -14.34
CA GLY A 285 -11.36 -7.44 -15.27
C GLY A 285 -11.40 -8.28 -16.55
N GLU A 286 -11.29 -7.63 -17.71
CA GLU A 286 -11.26 -8.31 -19.01
C GLU A 286 -9.86 -8.79 -19.43
N ARG A 287 -8.82 -8.44 -18.67
CA ARG A 287 -7.44 -8.74 -19.02
C ARG A 287 -6.95 -10.03 -18.40
N VAL A 288 -6.09 -10.72 -19.13
CA VAL A 288 -5.52 -12.01 -18.74
C VAL A 288 -4.00 -11.94 -18.79
N PHE A 289 -3.35 -12.59 -17.81
CA PHE A 289 -1.92 -12.53 -17.60
C PHE A 289 -1.38 -13.88 -17.13
N TRP A 290 -0.09 -14.09 -17.35
CA TRP A 290 0.69 -14.97 -16.47
C TRP A 290 1.37 -14.11 -15.42
N VAL A 291 1.21 -14.48 -14.15
CA VAL A 291 1.82 -13.79 -13.01
C VAL A 291 2.67 -14.76 -12.21
N ASP A 292 3.57 -14.25 -11.36
CA ASP A 292 4.29 -15.08 -10.39
C ASP A 292 3.31 -15.95 -9.59
N ALA A 293 3.59 -17.27 -9.47
CA ALA A 293 2.74 -18.19 -8.71
C ALA A 293 2.63 -17.81 -7.22
N SER A 294 3.58 -17.01 -6.71
CA SER A 294 3.57 -16.49 -5.34
C SER A 294 2.29 -15.71 -5.01
N ALA A 295 1.60 -15.16 -6.02
CA ALA A 295 0.31 -14.47 -5.87
C ALA A 295 -0.78 -15.34 -5.21
N THR A 296 -0.61 -16.67 -5.21
CA THR A 296 -1.59 -17.63 -4.70
C THR A 296 -1.11 -18.44 -3.50
N SER A 297 0.11 -18.18 -2.99
CA SER A 297 0.76 -18.98 -1.95
C SER A 297 -0.09 -19.11 -0.68
N ASN A 298 -0.65 -17.99 -0.20
CA ASN A 298 -1.46 -18.00 1.01
C ASN A 298 -2.96 -18.26 0.76
N LEU A 299 -3.42 -18.33 -0.50
CA LEU A 299 -4.85 -18.54 -0.82
C LEU A 299 -5.34 -19.96 -0.55
N ALA A 300 -4.44 -20.94 -0.53
CA ALA A 300 -4.78 -22.35 -0.34
C ALA A 300 -5.04 -22.73 1.13
N LYS A 301 -4.75 -21.84 2.08
CA LYS A 301 -4.94 -22.10 3.52
C LYS A 301 -6.42 -22.36 3.83
N GLU A 302 -6.68 -23.25 4.78
CA GLU A 302 -8.04 -23.51 5.26
C GLU A 302 -8.59 -22.29 6.01
N PRO A 303 -9.91 -22.02 5.95
CA PRO A 303 -10.52 -20.89 6.65
C PRO A 303 -10.19 -20.82 8.16
N ALA A 304 -10.02 -21.96 8.82
CA ALA A 304 -9.66 -22.02 10.23
C ALA A 304 -8.26 -21.45 10.54
N ALA A 305 -7.32 -21.52 9.60
CA ALA A 305 -5.97 -20.96 9.77
C ALA A 305 -5.98 -19.43 9.88
N PHE A 306 -7.04 -18.77 9.40
CA PHE A 306 -7.20 -17.33 9.50
C PHE A 306 -7.83 -16.89 10.84
N ARG A 307 -8.22 -17.81 11.73
CA ARG A 307 -8.73 -17.44 13.06
C ARG A 307 -7.56 -17.07 13.96
N SER A 308 -7.71 -16.02 14.76
CA SER A 308 -6.65 -15.61 15.67
C SER A 308 -6.40 -16.69 16.72
N GLY A 309 -5.12 -17.05 16.85
CA GLY A 309 -4.63 -17.96 17.87
C GLY A 309 -4.57 -17.33 19.27
N LYS A 310 -4.82 -16.03 19.41
CA LYS A 310 -4.91 -15.34 20.71
C LYS A 310 -6.35 -15.38 21.22
N LEU A 311 -6.52 -15.50 22.54
CA LEU A 311 -7.84 -15.45 23.17
C LEU A 311 -8.48 -14.07 22.97
N LEU A 312 -7.70 -13.03 23.25
CA LEU A 312 -8.05 -11.61 23.17
C LEU A 312 -7.04 -10.88 22.29
N GLN A 313 -7.48 -9.84 21.59
CA GLN A 313 -6.62 -9.00 20.74
C GLN A 313 -6.60 -7.57 21.26
N PHE A 314 -5.54 -7.22 22.00
CA PHE A 314 -5.34 -5.89 22.55
C PHE A 314 -3.86 -5.64 22.83
N SER A 315 -3.48 -4.36 22.90
CA SER A 315 -2.18 -3.94 23.44
C SER A 315 -2.32 -3.53 24.90
N THR A 316 -1.35 -3.90 25.74
CA THR A 316 -1.42 -3.64 27.20
C THR A 316 -1.50 -2.15 27.54
N TRP A 317 -0.92 -1.28 26.72
CA TRP A 317 -0.96 0.17 26.93
C TRP A 317 -2.32 0.80 26.68
N GLN A 318 -3.18 0.15 25.88
CA GLN A 318 -4.50 0.67 25.53
C GLN A 318 -5.52 0.43 26.65
N VAL A 319 -5.20 -0.40 27.65
CA VAL A 319 -6.10 -0.74 28.75
C VAL A 319 -6.11 0.37 29.78
N ASP A 320 -7.28 0.97 29.99
CA ASP A 320 -7.51 2.00 31.02
C ASP A 320 -8.23 1.43 32.25
N LYS A 321 -8.90 0.29 32.12
CA LYS A 321 -9.62 -0.38 33.21
C LYS A 321 -9.47 -1.89 33.12
N LEU A 322 -9.13 -2.52 34.25
CA LEU A 322 -9.06 -3.96 34.43
C LEU A 322 -10.01 -4.36 35.57
N GLU A 323 -10.99 -5.19 35.26
CA GLU A 323 -11.87 -5.82 36.24
C GLU A 323 -11.62 -7.33 36.27
N LEU A 324 -11.44 -7.87 37.47
CA LEU A 324 -11.21 -9.29 37.72
C LEU A 324 -12.20 -9.80 38.77
N GLU A 325 -12.82 -10.95 38.50
CA GLU A 325 -13.77 -11.62 39.40
C GLU A 325 -13.35 -13.08 39.59
N ARG A 326 -13.38 -13.57 40.83
CA ARG A 326 -13.20 -14.98 41.19
C ARG A 326 -14.04 -15.33 42.42
N GLY A 327 -15.08 -16.14 42.22
CA GLY A 327 -16.06 -16.41 43.28
C GLY A 327 -16.69 -15.10 43.77
N GLN A 328 -16.58 -14.81 45.08
CA GLN A 328 -17.06 -13.55 45.66
C GLN A 328 -16.04 -12.40 45.61
N GLU A 329 -14.79 -12.67 45.22
CA GLU A 329 -13.76 -11.63 45.13
C GLU A 329 -13.90 -10.87 43.81
N LYS A 330 -13.95 -9.54 43.90
CA LYS A 330 -13.99 -8.63 42.75
C LYS A 330 -13.01 -7.49 42.95
N VAL A 331 -12.23 -7.21 41.91
CA VAL A 331 -11.27 -6.12 41.88
C VAL A 331 -11.47 -5.30 40.62
N THR A 332 -11.49 -3.98 40.79
CA THR A 332 -11.52 -3.00 39.70
C THR A 332 -10.32 -2.09 39.84
N LEU A 333 -9.51 -2.01 38.78
CA LEU A 333 -8.34 -1.15 38.68
C LEU A 333 -8.50 -0.21 37.50
N GLU A 334 -8.18 1.05 37.71
CA GLU A 334 -8.24 2.10 36.68
C GLU A 334 -6.87 2.75 36.52
N ARG A 335 -6.45 2.95 35.28
CA ARG A 335 -5.23 3.68 34.93
C ARG A 335 -5.56 5.14 34.72
N LYS A 336 -5.04 6.00 35.60
CA LYS A 336 -5.20 7.46 35.52
C LYS A 336 -3.83 8.11 35.58
N GLU A 337 -3.52 9.00 34.65
CA GLU A 337 -2.23 9.71 34.61
C GLU A 337 -1.03 8.73 34.58
N GLY A 338 -1.18 7.59 33.89
CA GLY A 338 -0.15 6.56 33.79
C GLY A 338 -0.02 5.63 35.00
N VAL A 339 -0.77 5.86 36.08
CA VAL A 339 -0.71 5.10 37.34
C VAL A 339 -1.97 4.27 37.55
N TRP A 340 -1.81 3.00 37.94
CA TRP A 340 -2.90 2.10 38.29
C TRP A 340 -3.41 2.38 39.71
N ARG A 341 -4.73 2.45 39.86
CA ARG A 341 -5.39 2.71 41.15
C ARG A 341 -6.56 1.76 41.37
N SER A 342 -6.74 1.32 42.60
CA SER A 342 -7.96 0.67 43.09
C SER A 342 -8.86 1.72 43.78
N ASN A 343 -9.99 1.27 44.34
CA ASN A 343 -10.80 2.11 45.22
C ASN A 343 -10.10 2.48 46.54
N GLN A 344 -8.97 1.85 46.87
CA GLN A 344 -8.20 2.08 48.10
C GLN A 344 -6.95 2.94 47.87
N GLY A 345 -6.56 3.23 46.63
CA GLY A 345 -5.40 4.08 46.31
C GLY A 345 -4.56 3.57 45.14
N GLU A 346 -3.36 4.12 44.98
CA GLU A 346 -2.38 3.67 43.98
C GLU A 346 -1.89 2.25 44.30
N VAL A 347 -1.90 1.37 43.31
CA VAL A 347 -1.45 -0.03 43.43
C VAL A 347 -0.11 -0.24 42.72
N ASP A 348 0.55 -1.37 42.98
CA ASP A 348 1.74 -1.76 42.22
C ASP A 348 1.38 -2.11 40.78
N SER A 349 1.91 -1.34 39.83
CA SER A 349 1.70 -1.54 38.40
C SER A 349 2.33 -2.84 37.89
N GLY A 350 3.40 -3.36 38.51
CA GLY A 350 4.12 -4.54 38.03
C GLY A 350 3.21 -5.78 37.92
N PRO A 351 2.53 -6.19 39.01
CA PRO A 351 1.54 -7.25 38.98
C PRO A 351 0.41 -7.01 37.97
N VAL A 352 -0.10 -5.78 37.86
CA VAL A 352 -1.16 -5.44 36.89
C VAL A 352 -0.69 -5.68 35.46
N PHE A 353 0.49 -5.16 35.10
CA PHE A 353 1.07 -5.37 33.77
C PHE A 353 1.37 -6.84 33.49
N SER A 354 1.83 -7.61 34.48
CA SER A 354 1.99 -9.07 34.32
C SER A 354 0.68 -9.75 33.93
N ARG A 355 -0.45 -9.39 34.58
CA ARG A 355 -1.77 -9.94 34.24
C ARG A 355 -2.22 -9.57 32.83
N LEU A 356 -2.04 -8.31 32.45
CA LEU A 356 -2.35 -7.84 31.10
C LEU A 356 -1.48 -8.53 30.05
N ASN A 357 -0.20 -8.74 30.33
CA ASN A 357 0.71 -9.44 29.41
C ASN A 357 0.26 -10.89 29.21
N THR A 358 0.03 -11.62 30.31
CA THR A 358 -0.45 -13.00 30.28
C THR A 358 -1.77 -13.11 29.51
N LEU A 359 -2.71 -12.18 29.68
CA LEU A 359 -3.95 -12.14 28.91
C LEU A 359 -3.74 -11.85 27.42
N SER A 360 -2.82 -10.95 27.08
CA SER A 360 -2.52 -10.57 25.68
C SER A 360 -1.78 -11.67 24.90
N GLU A 361 -1.09 -12.57 25.62
CA GLU A 361 -0.34 -13.70 25.08
C GLU A 361 -1.10 -15.03 25.18
N LEU A 362 -2.25 -15.06 25.88
CA LEU A 362 -3.00 -16.28 26.13
C LEU A 362 -3.47 -16.90 24.81
N LYS A 363 -2.94 -18.08 24.50
CA LYS A 363 -3.24 -18.80 23.27
C LYS A 363 -4.50 -19.64 23.38
N VAL A 364 -5.25 -19.69 22.29
CA VAL A 364 -6.29 -20.68 22.06
C VAL A 364 -5.62 -22.00 21.70
N LEU A 365 -5.90 -23.03 22.49
CA LEU A 365 -5.41 -24.39 22.29
C LEU A 365 -6.35 -25.19 21.37
N ALA A 366 -7.65 -24.96 21.50
CA ALA A 366 -8.66 -25.56 20.63
C ALA A 366 -9.85 -24.64 20.46
N PHE A 367 -10.36 -24.58 19.24
CA PHE A 367 -11.55 -23.80 18.90
C PHE A 367 -12.83 -24.64 19.06
N ASP A 368 -13.98 -23.96 19.00
CA ASP A 368 -15.30 -24.56 18.86
C ASP A 368 -15.65 -25.62 19.91
N GLN A 369 -15.21 -25.39 21.14
CA GLN A 369 -15.54 -26.22 22.29
C GLN A 369 -17.03 -26.11 22.63
N LEU A 370 -17.56 -27.15 23.27
CA LEU A 370 -18.91 -27.13 23.81
C LEU A 370 -19.04 -26.01 24.85
N GLU A 371 -20.20 -25.35 24.85
CA GLU A 371 -20.46 -24.32 25.85
C GLU A 371 -20.38 -24.91 27.26
N PRO A 372 -19.59 -24.29 28.16
CA PRO A 372 -19.48 -24.76 29.53
C PRO A 372 -20.80 -24.55 30.28
N SER A 373 -21.11 -25.46 31.21
CA SER A 373 -22.21 -25.32 32.16
C SER A 373 -21.68 -25.04 33.56
N GLY A 374 -22.50 -24.39 34.39
CA GLY A 374 -22.15 -24.05 35.77
C GLY A 374 -21.52 -22.67 35.95
N GLU A 375 -20.92 -22.44 37.12
CA GLU A 375 -20.32 -21.16 37.47
C GLU A 375 -18.91 -21.00 36.88
N PRO A 376 -18.54 -19.79 36.42
CA PRO A 376 -17.19 -19.53 35.95
C PRO A 376 -16.17 -19.59 37.10
N LEU A 377 -14.98 -20.10 36.80
CA LEU A 377 -13.77 -19.97 37.63
C LEU A 377 -13.46 -18.49 37.92
N GLY A 378 -13.74 -17.63 36.95
CA GLY A 378 -13.61 -16.19 37.08
C GLY A 378 -13.90 -15.44 35.79
N ARG A 379 -13.91 -14.12 35.88
CA ARG A 379 -14.17 -13.23 34.76
C ARG A 379 -13.13 -12.12 34.70
N VAL A 380 -12.77 -11.76 33.48
CA VAL A 380 -11.93 -10.61 33.15
C VAL A 380 -12.74 -9.68 32.29
N HIS A 381 -12.73 -8.39 32.60
CA HIS A 381 -13.29 -7.34 31.75
C HIS A 381 -12.27 -6.22 31.58
N LEU A 382 -11.97 -5.90 30.33
CA LEU A 382 -11.01 -4.87 29.94
C LEU A 382 -11.75 -3.75 29.23
N VAL A 383 -11.52 -2.51 29.66
CA VAL A 383 -11.96 -1.30 28.96
C VAL A 383 -10.75 -0.41 28.69
N GLY A 384 -10.74 0.27 27.55
CA GLY A 384 -9.63 1.10 27.17
C GLY A 384 -9.85 1.97 25.95
N GLN A 385 -8.75 2.47 25.43
CA GLN A 385 -8.68 3.32 24.25
C GLN A 385 -9.07 2.54 22.99
N GLU A 386 -9.33 3.27 21.90
CA GLU A 386 -9.57 2.68 20.57
C GLU A 386 -10.76 1.70 20.52
N GLY A 387 -11.73 1.88 21.41
CA GLY A 387 -12.93 1.05 21.48
C GLY A 387 -12.73 -0.31 22.14
N LEU A 388 -11.66 -0.51 22.91
CA LEU A 388 -11.47 -1.72 23.70
C LEU A 388 -12.57 -1.84 24.78
N ASP A 389 -13.45 -2.82 24.61
CA ASP A 389 -14.42 -3.30 25.60
C ASP A 389 -14.58 -4.81 25.38
N VAL A 390 -13.94 -5.61 26.22
CA VAL A 390 -13.94 -7.08 26.06
C VAL A 390 -14.07 -7.78 27.38
N THR A 391 -14.94 -8.80 27.40
CA THR A 391 -15.17 -9.66 28.56
C THR A 391 -14.84 -11.10 28.20
N ALA A 392 -14.04 -11.76 29.04
CA ALA A 392 -13.75 -13.18 29.00
C ALA A 392 -14.17 -13.84 30.32
N SER A 393 -14.96 -14.91 30.24
CA SER A 393 -15.32 -15.74 31.39
C SER A 393 -14.66 -17.11 31.25
N PHE A 394 -14.06 -17.60 32.33
CA PHE A 394 -13.29 -18.85 32.34
C PHE A 394 -14.03 -19.92 33.14
N TYR A 395 -13.95 -21.16 32.69
CA TYR A 395 -14.67 -22.32 33.24
C TYR A 395 -13.73 -23.53 33.35
N PRO A 396 -14.07 -24.53 34.19
CA PRO A 396 -13.33 -25.79 34.21
C PRO A 396 -13.28 -26.42 32.81
N GLY A 397 -12.09 -26.85 32.37
CA GLY A 397 -11.93 -27.56 31.11
C GLY A 397 -12.24 -29.05 31.22
N SER A 398 -12.41 -29.69 30.06
CA SER A 398 -12.58 -31.15 29.97
C SER A 398 -11.29 -31.91 30.27
N LYS A 399 -10.13 -31.26 30.09
CA LYS A 399 -8.81 -31.81 30.42
C LYS A 399 -8.20 -31.12 31.65
N PRO A 400 -7.37 -31.80 32.46
CA PRO A 400 -6.78 -31.24 33.67
C PRO A 400 -5.99 -29.94 33.47
N GLU A 401 -5.30 -29.81 32.33
CA GLU A 401 -4.43 -28.70 31.94
C GLU A 401 -5.14 -27.58 31.16
N GLU A 402 -6.40 -27.79 30.78
CA GLU A 402 -7.18 -26.84 29.99
C GLU A 402 -8.26 -26.16 30.85
N ALA A 403 -8.53 -24.90 30.52
CA ALA A 403 -9.73 -24.19 30.93
C ALA A 403 -10.55 -23.85 29.69
N LEU A 404 -11.87 -23.72 29.83
CA LEU A 404 -12.72 -23.19 28.78
C LEU A 404 -12.88 -21.68 28.97
N ALA A 405 -12.79 -20.93 27.88
CA ALA A 405 -12.99 -19.49 27.84
C ALA A 405 -14.15 -19.14 26.92
N VAL A 406 -15.08 -18.32 27.43
CA VAL A 406 -16.17 -17.72 26.67
C VAL A 406 -15.89 -16.23 26.56
N VAL A 407 -15.71 -15.74 25.34
CA VAL A 407 -15.36 -14.34 25.05
C VAL A 407 -16.50 -13.68 24.28
N LYS A 408 -16.98 -12.55 24.76
CA LYS A 408 -18.00 -11.76 24.05
C LYS A 408 -17.47 -11.38 22.66
N GLY A 409 -18.22 -11.72 21.60
CA GLY A 409 -17.83 -11.46 20.21
C GLY A 409 -17.07 -12.60 19.53
N ARG A 410 -16.75 -13.69 20.25
CA ARG A 410 -16.25 -14.94 19.65
C ARG A 410 -17.37 -15.97 19.61
N PRO A 411 -17.42 -16.85 18.58
CA PRO A 411 -18.62 -17.59 18.24
C PRO A 411 -18.92 -18.77 19.17
N LYS A 412 -17.89 -19.38 19.77
CA LYS A 412 -17.99 -20.56 20.63
C LYS A 412 -16.96 -20.50 21.75
N ALA A 413 -17.10 -21.40 22.73
CA ALA A 413 -16.10 -21.58 23.77
C ALA A 413 -14.75 -22.05 23.19
N LEU A 414 -13.67 -21.67 23.85
CA LEU A 414 -12.29 -21.89 23.43
C LEU A 414 -11.54 -22.60 24.55
N ALA A 415 -10.70 -23.59 24.21
CA ALA A 415 -9.78 -24.16 25.19
C ALA A 415 -8.55 -23.27 25.30
N VAL A 416 -8.10 -23.02 26.53
CA VAL A 416 -6.90 -22.23 26.85
C VAL A 416 -6.11 -22.91 27.96
N ASP A 417 -4.85 -22.49 28.15
CA ASP A 417 -3.99 -23.00 29.22
C ASP A 417 -4.55 -22.63 30.61
N LYS A 418 -4.88 -23.65 31.41
CA LYS A 418 -5.47 -23.45 32.74
C LYS A 418 -4.52 -22.76 33.71
N ALA A 419 -3.23 -23.08 33.68
CA ALA A 419 -2.26 -22.49 34.59
C ALA A 419 -2.13 -20.98 34.34
N LYS A 420 -2.20 -20.54 33.08
CA LYS A 420 -2.24 -19.12 32.71
C LYS A 420 -3.52 -18.44 33.19
N VAL A 421 -4.66 -19.11 33.11
CA VAL A 421 -5.93 -18.59 33.67
C VAL A 421 -5.84 -18.46 35.18
N GLU A 422 -5.29 -19.44 35.87
CA GLU A 422 -5.09 -19.40 37.33
C GLU A 422 -4.10 -18.30 37.74
N GLU A 423 -3.01 -18.12 36.98
CA GLU A 423 -2.09 -17.00 37.14
C GLU A 423 -2.86 -15.67 37.10
N VAL A 424 -3.70 -15.48 36.08
CA VAL A 424 -4.50 -14.26 35.90
C VAL A 424 -5.45 -14.01 37.07
N LEU A 425 -6.13 -15.05 37.54
CA LEU A 425 -7.17 -14.96 38.58
C LEU A 425 -6.64 -15.15 40.01
N SER A 426 -5.33 -15.26 40.20
CA SER A 426 -4.71 -15.45 41.52
C SER A 426 -4.46 -14.13 42.24
N GLY A 427 -4.61 -14.14 43.57
CA GLY A 427 -4.16 -13.04 44.43
C GLY A 427 -4.88 -11.71 44.22
N LEU A 428 -6.19 -11.73 43.87
CA LEU A 428 -6.93 -10.50 43.54
C LEU A 428 -6.86 -9.45 44.65
N LYS A 429 -7.04 -9.86 45.92
CA LYS A 429 -6.90 -8.94 47.06
C LYS A 429 -5.54 -8.26 47.13
N GLU A 430 -4.46 -9.00 46.88
CA GLU A 430 -3.09 -8.46 46.87
C GLU A 430 -2.89 -7.50 45.70
N LEU A 431 -3.47 -7.81 44.54
CA LEU A 431 -3.42 -6.96 43.35
C LEU A 431 -4.06 -5.57 43.58
N ALA A 432 -5.08 -5.50 44.44
CA ALA A 432 -5.78 -4.26 44.77
C ALA A 432 -5.16 -3.48 45.95
N LYS A 433 -4.14 -4.04 46.63
CA LYS A 433 -3.55 -3.39 47.79
C LYS A 433 -2.82 -2.10 47.40
N PRO A 434 -3.05 -1.00 48.13
CA PRO A 434 -2.35 0.24 47.88
C PRO A 434 -0.86 0.08 48.19
N LYS A 435 0.00 0.78 47.44
CA LYS A 435 1.43 0.86 47.73
C LYS A 435 1.63 1.41 49.14
N PRO A 436 2.59 0.86 49.92
CA PRO A 436 2.93 1.44 51.20
C PRO A 436 3.39 2.89 51.00
N THR A 437 2.81 3.80 51.76
CA THR A 437 3.22 5.21 51.75
C THR A 437 4.67 5.28 52.23
N PRO A 438 5.60 5.88 51.48
CA PRO A 438 6.97 6.03 51.95
C PRO A 438 6.95 6.89 53.22
N THR A 439 7.32 6.29 54.36
CA THR A 439 7.53 7.02 55.60
C THR A 439 8.69 7.98 55.37
N PRO A 440 8.52 9.31 55.54
CA PRO A 440 9.65 10.24 55.39
C PRO A 440 10.74 9.86 56.39
N ALA A 441 11.98 9.71 55.90
CA ALA A 441 13.15 9.56 56.76
C ALA A 441 13.25 10.81 57.64
N LYS A 442 13.24 10.61 58.97
CA LYS A 442 13.36 11.68 59.95
C LYS A 442 14.75 12.28 59.99
#